data_AF-A0A6M1Y773-F1
#
_entry.id   AF-A0A6M1Y773-F1
#
_cell.length_a   1.000
_cell.length_b   1.000
_cell.length_c   1.000
_cell.angle_alpha   90.00
_cell.angle_beta   90.00
_cell.angle_gamma   90.00
#
_symmetry.space_group_name_H-M   'P 1'
#
loop_
_entity.id
_entity.type
_entity.pdbx_description
1 polymer ?
#
loop_
_entity_poly.entity_id
_entity_poly.type
_entity_poly.pdbx_seq_one_letter_code
_entity_poly.pdbx_strand_id
1 'polypeptide(L)'
;MTVLLIATGLGTIVAILFGLHYLSYRIIKRNIVARRRWDLNVCCGTTDAGGVNVDIVQHADVPGFVQVSSIYELPFRDRQFNIALCSHTAEHVDDPDALDRELRRVARRVVYVLPPVWDLAASLNFLEHKWIFLSTRKLHLRLPRRVPLPLAEFFQARWGQKIKA
;
A
#
# COMPACT_ATOMS: atom_id res chain seq x y z
N MET A 1 24.94 -35.11 -2.32
CA MET A 1 25.01 -34.12 -3.41
C MET A 1 23.65 -33.49 -3.71
N THR A 2 22.59 -34.28 -3.92
CA THR A 2 21.23 -33.77 -4.22
C THR A 2 20.60 -32.88 -3.15
N VAL A 3 20.71 -33.25 -1.86
CA VAL A 3 20.15 -32.45 -0.74
C VAL A 3 20.83 -31.08 -0.62
N LEU A 4 22.15 -31.02 -0.85
CA LEU A 4 22.91 -29.77 -0.82
C LEU A 4 22.48 -28.84 -1.98
N LEU A 5 22.31 -29.39 -3.19
CA LEU A 5 21.83 -28.63 -4.35
C LEU A 5 20.42 -28.06 -4.16
N ILE A 6 19.51 -28.84 -3.55
CA ILE A 6 18.15 -28.38 -3.22
C ILE A 6 18.20 -27.25 -2.18
N ALA A 7 19.01 -27.40 -1.13
CA ALA A 7 19.15 -26.38 -0.09
C ALA A 7 19.74 -25.08 -0.63
N THR A 8 20.78 -25.16 -1.49
CA THR A 8 21.37 -23.98 -2.14
C THR A 8 20.35 -23.30 -3.06
N GLY A 9 19.62 -24.08 -3.87
CA GLY A 9 18.59 -23.54 -4.77
C GLY A 9 17.47 -22.81 -4.02
N LEU A 10 16.96 -23.40 -2.93
CA LEU A 10 15.95 -22.76 -2.09
C LEU A 10 16.49 -21.47 -1.44
N GLY A 11 17.73 -21.50 -0.93
CA GLY A 11 18.38 -20.32 -0.37
C GLY A 11 18.51 -19.18 -1.39
N THR A 12 18.88 -19.50 -2.63
CA THR A 12 18.94 -18.53 -3.72
C THR A 12 17.58 -17.92 -4.04
N ILE A 13 16.51 -18.73 -4.10
CA ILE A 13 15.15 -18.23 -4.35
C ILE A 13 14.73 -17.25 -3.25
N VAL A 14 14.93 -17.62 -1.98
CA VAL A 14 14.59 -16.75 -0.84
C VAL A 14 15.37 -15.43 -0.90
N ALA A 15 16.67 -15.50 -1.20
CA ALA A 15 17.50 -14.30 -1.34
C ALA A 15 17.02 -13.39 -2.49
N ILE A 16 16.61 -13.96 -3.63
CA ILE A 16 16.04 -13.20 -4.75
C ILE A 16 14.73 -12.53 -4.33
N LEU A 17 13.81 -13.26 -3.69
CA LEU A 17 12.54 -12.71 -3.23
C LEU A 17 12.75 -11.54 -2.26
N PHE A 18 13.68 -11.68 -1.31
CA PHE A 18 14.02 -10.60 -0.37
C PHE A 18 14.67 -9.42 -1.07
N GLY A 19 15.58 -9.65 -2.03
CA GLY A 19 16.21 -8.60 -2.83
C GLY A 19 15.21 -7.81 -3.68
N LEU A 20 14.28 -8.51 -4.34
CA LEU A 20 13.20 -7.88 -5.11
C LEU A 20 12.27 -7.07 -4.21
N HIS A 21 11.91 -7.62 -3.05
CA HIS A 21 11.11 -6.90 -2.06
C HIS A 21 11.82 -5.63 -1.57
N TYR A 22 13.11 -5.72 -1.23
CA TYR A 22 13.90 -4.57 -0.82
C TYR A 22 13.94 -3.50 -1.92
N LEU A 23 14.21 -3.89 -3.17
CA LEU A 23 14.21 -2.98 -4.31
C LEU A 23 12.85 -2.29 -4.49
N SER A 24 11.76 -3.06 -4.50
CA SER A 24 10.39 -2.56 -4.62
C SER A 24 10.02 -1.62 -3.48
N TYR A 25 10.15 -2.10 -2.25
CA TYR A 25 9.58 -1.46 -1.06
C TYR A 25 10.45 -0.34 -0.51
N ARG A 26 11.78 -0.49 -0.50
CA ARG A 26 12.69 0.52 0.05
C ARG A 26 13.15 1.53 -1.01
N ILE A 27 13.54 1.08 -2.20
CA ILE A 27 14.16 1.96 -3.20
C ILE A 27 13.08 2.62 -4.06
N ILE A 28 12.28 1.82 -4.79
CA ILE A 28 11.33 2.35 -5.77
C ILE A 28 10.22 3.18 -5.09
N LYS A 29 9.63 2.67 -3.99
CA LYS A 29 8.62 3.41 -3.22
C LYS A 29 9.16 4.76 -2.75
N ARG A 30 10.34 4.78 -2.10
CA ARG A 30 10.95 6.01 -1.59
C ARG A 30 11.19 7.01 -2.71
N ASN A 31 11.70 6.56 -3.84
CA ASN A 31 11.91 7.42 -5.00
C ASN A 31 10.59 8.00 -5.51
N ILE A 32 9.51 7.22 -5.57
CA ILE A 32 8.20 7.74 -5.99
C ILE A 32 7.67 8.78 -5.01
N VAL A 33 7.70 8.48 -3.72
CA VAL A 33 7.22 9.38 -2.67
C VAL A 33 8.00 10.69 -2.69
N ALA A 34 9.33 10.63 -2.84
CA ALA A 34 10.21 11.80 -2.83
C ALA A 34 10.23 12.61 -4.15
N ARG A 35 9.62 12.12 -5.25
CA ARG A 35 9.63 12.82 -6.55
C ARG A 35 8.98 14.20 -6.51
N ARG A 36 8.05 14.40 -5.58
CA ARG A 36 7.30 15.64 -5.44
C ARG A 36 6.69 15.73 -4.06
N ARG A 37 6.32 16.95 -3.67
CA ARG A 37 5.40 17.16 -2.55
C ARG A 37 3.98 16.85 -3.00
N TRP A 38 3.29 16.02 -2.22
CA TRP A 38 1.89 15.69 -2.44
C TRP A 38 1.02 16.68 -1.67
N ASP A 39 -0.21 16.96 -2.11
CA ASP A 39 -1.07 17.86 -1.33
C ASP A 39 -1.69 17.09 -0.16
N LEU A 40 -2.12 15.85 -0.44
CA LEU A 40 -2.67 14.90 0.52
C LEU A 40 -1.91 13.57 0.47
N ASN A 41 -1.56 13.02 1.63
CA ASN A 41 -1.01 11.68 1.78
C ASN A 41 -1.95 10.86 2.68
N VAL A 42 -2.65 9.88 2.10
CA VAL A 42 -3.65 9.08 2.81
C VAL A 42 -3.04 7.78 3.31
N CYS A 43 -3.39 7.41 4.55
CA CYS A 43 -2.80 6.33 5.33
C CYS A 43 -1.27 6.50 5.42
N CYS A 44 -0.88 7.66 5.95
CA CYS A 44 0.52 8.09 5.94
C CYS A 44 1.44 7.18 6.75
N GLY A 45 0.92 6.41 7.70
CA GLY A 45 1.73 5.64 8.64
C GLY A 45 2.76 6.54 9.32
N THR A 46 4.04 6.25 9.08
CA THR A 46 5.18 7.03 9.60
C THR A 46 5.83 7.96 8.57
N THR A 47 5.21 8.14 7.40
CA THR A 47 5.82 8.85 6.26
C THR A 47 5.22 10.23 6.08
N ASP A 48 6.05 11.27 6.16
CA ASP A 48 5.69 12.61 5.67
C ASP A 48 5.86 12.68 4.14
N ALA A 49 4.74 12.84 3.44
CA ALA A 49 4.74 13.04 1.98
C ALA A 49 3.79 14.16 1.53
N GLY A 50 2.79 14.50 2.35
CA GLY A 50 1.74 15.45 2.02
C GLY A 50 2.01 16.88 2.52
N GLY A 51 1.23 17.83 2.03
CA GLY A 51 0.92 19.05 2.79
C GLY A 51 0.02 18.74 3.98
N VAL A 52 -0.88 17.76 3.79
CA VAL A 52 -1.70 17.12 4.82
C VAL A 52 -1.43 15.62 4.81
N ASN A 53 -1.19 15.04 5.97
CA ASN A 53 -1.00 13.59 6.17
C ASN A 53 -2.22 13.06 6.95
N VAL A 54 -2.88 12.02 6.45
CA VAL A 54 -4.10 11.46 7.06
C VAL A 54 -3.88 10.00 7.41
N ASP A 55 -4.36 9.58 8.57
CA ASP A 55 -4.45 8.17 8.93
C ASP A 55 -5.54 7.95 10.00
N ILE A 56 -6.00 6.72 10.14
CA ILE A 56 -6.89 6.32 11.23
C ILE A 56 -6.15 6.17 12.55
N VAL A 57 -4.84 5.91 12.48
CA VAL A 57 -3.96 5.72 13.65
C VAL A 57 -2.72 6.58 13.49
N GLN A 58 -2.37 7.31 14.55
CA GLN A 58 -1.12 8.07 14.58
C GLN A 58 0.05 7.13 14.92
N HIS A 59 0.82 6.75 13.90
CA HIS A 59 1.98 5.85 14.07
C HIS A 59 3.29 6.58 14.41
N ALA A 60 3.38 7.88 14.09
CA ALA A 60 4.52 8.74 14.39
C ALA A 60 4.07 10.21 14.46
N ASP A 61 4.95 11.07 14.94
CA ASP A 61 4.77 12.51 14.84
C ASP A 61 5.11 12.97 13.41
N VAL A 62 4.07 13.07 12.57
CA VAL A 62 4.17 13.46 11.16
C VAL A 62 3.59 14.88 11.00
N PRO A 63 4.30 15.83 10.36
CA PRO A 63 3.78 17.17 10.14
C PRO A 63 2.44 17.20 9.41
N GLY A 64 1.54 18.09 9.82
CA GLY A 64 0.22 18.25 9.19
C GLY A 64 -0.66 17.00 9.30
N PHE A 65 -0.46 16.18 10.34
CA PHE A 65 -1.26 14.99 10.60
C PHE A 65 -2.71 15.33 10.97
N VAL A 66 -3.65 14.61 10.36
CA VAL A 66 -5.07 14.65 10.67
C VAL A 66 -5.53 13.23 10.92
N GLN A 67 -5.95 12.94 12.15
CA GLN A 67 -6.55 11.65 12.47
C GLN A 67 -7.99 11.61 11.98
N VAL A 68 -8.39 10.51 11.34
CA VAL A 68 -9.76 10.28 10.87
C VAL A 68 -10.34 9.00 11.47
N SER A 69 -11.66 8.88 11.52
CA SER A 69 -12.33 7.63 11.94
C SER A 69 -12.50 6.65 10.79
N SER A 70 -12.50 7.14 9.54
CA SER A 70 -12.66 6.33 8.34
C SER A 70 -11.91 6.94 7.16
N ILE A 71 -11.35 6.07 6.33
CA ILE A 71 -10.75 6.42 5.03
C ILE A 71 -11.79 6.51 3.90
N TYR A 72 -13.02 6.06 4.14
CA TYR A 72 -14.12 6.10 3.17
C TYR A 72 -14.93 7.41 3.26
N GLU A 73 -14.70 8.22 4.29
CA GLU A 73 -15.35 9.50 4.51
C GLU A 73 -14.36 10.48 5.16
N LEU A 74 -13.54 11.13 4.32
CA LEU A 74 -12.53 12.07 4.75
C LEU A 74 -13.16 13.45 5.03
N PRO A 75 -12.70 14.18 6.06
CA PRO A 75 -13.27 15.46 6.48
C PRO A 75 -12.79 16.63 5.60
N PHE A 76 -12.75 16.43 4.28
CA PHE A 76 -12.29 17.40 3.30
C PHE A 76 -13.36 17.70 2.26
N ARG A 77 -13.31 18.92 1.72
CA ARG A 77 -14.22 19.35 0.66
C ARG A 77 -13.90 18.64 -0.65
N ASP A 78 -14.89 18.60 -1.54
CA ASP A 78 -14.72 18.10 -2.89
C ASP A 78 -13.59 18.86 -3.61
N ARG A 79 -12.67 18.10 -4.20
CA ARG A 79 -11.51 18.58 -4.98
C ARG A 79 -10.67 19.63 -4.26
N GLN A 80 -10.62 19.56 -2.93
CA GLN A 80 -9.77 20.42 -2.09
C GLN A 80 -8.29 20.29 -2.44
N PHE A 81 -7.85 19.09 -2.85
CA PHE A 81 -6.46 18.80 -3.18
C PHE A 81 -6.27 18.67 -4.70
N ASN A 82 -5.13 19.11 -5.23
CA ASN A 82 -4.82 18.89 -6.65
C ASN A 82 -4.30 17.46 -6.87
N ILE A 83 -3.50 16.94 -5.94
CA ILE A 83 -2.97 15.58 -6.00
C ILE A 83 -2.94 14.89 -4.63
N ALA A 84 -3.50 13.69 -4.58
CA ALA A 84 -3.42 12.78 -3.44
C ALA A 84 -2.49 11.60 -3.73
N LEU A 85 -1.74 11.18 -2.72
CA LEU A 85 -0.98 9.94 -2.67
C LEU A 85 -1.75 8.92 -1.81
N CYS A 86 -1.89 7.70 -2.33
CA CYS A 86 -2.34 6.53 -1.60
C CYS A 86 -1.30 5.43 -1.80
N SER A 87 -0.50 5.14 -0.78
CA SER A 87 0.66 4.26 -0.90
C SER A 87 0.53 3.08 0.03
N HIS A 88 0.45 1.88 -0.54
CA HIS A 88 0.36 0.63 0.20
C HIS A 88 -0.81 0.63 1.20
N THR A 89 -2.01 0.84 0.67
CA THR A 89 -3.23 1.01 1.46
C THR A 89 -4.37 0.26 0.79
N ALA A 90 -4.58 0.48 -0.50
CA ALA A 90 -5.70 -0.11 -1.24
C ALA A 90 -5.70 -1.64 -1.22
N GLU A 91 -4.57 -2.29 -0.94
CA GLU A 91 -4.48 -3.75 -0.78
C GLU A 91 -4.98 -4.27 0.58
N HIS A 92 -5.08 -3.40 1.59
CA HIS A 92 -5.48 -3.74 2.96
C HIS A 92 -6.97 -3.47 3.26
N VAL A 93 -7.59 -2.57 2.50
CA VAL A 93 -8.96 -2.09 2.76
C VAL A 93 -10.02 -3.11 2.34
N ASP A 94 -11.18 -3.04 2.98
CA ASP A 94 -12.33 -3.88 2.64
C ASP A 94 -12.88 -3.58 1.25
N ASP A 95 -13.06 -2.30 0.91
CA ASP A 95 -13.58 -1.87 -0.40
C ASP A 95 -12.64 -0.87 -1.09
N PRO A 96 -11.73 -1.35 -1.97
CA PRO A 96 -10.83 -0.47 -2.72
C PRO A 96 -11.56 0.51 -3.64
N ASP A 97 -12.77 0.18 -4.13
CA ASP A 97 -13.54 1.08 -4.99
C ASP A 97 -14.20 2.19 -4.17
N ALA A 98 -14.65 1.91 -2.95
CA ALA A 98 -15.08 2.96 -2.02
C ALA A 98 -13.94 3.92 -1.67
N LEU A 99 -12.74 3.38 -1.40
CA LEU A 99 -11.55 4.19 -1.22
C LEU A 99 -11.25 5.05 -2.45
N ASP A 100 -11.22 4.48 -3.67
CA ASP A 100 -10.97 5.26 -4.90
C ASP A 100 -12.01 6.36 -5.12
N ARG A 101 -13.30 6.07 -4.88
CA ARG A 101 -14.37 7.07 -4.94
C ARG A 101 -14.11 8.23 -3.99
N GLU A 102 -13.78 7.93 -2.73
CA GLU A 102 -13.54 8.97 -1.74
C GLU A 102 -12.28 9.80 -2.03
N LEU A 103 -11.19 9.15 -2.44
CA LEU A 103 -9.97 9.85 -2.83
C LEU A 103 -10.18 10.75 -4.04
N ARG A 104 -10.97 10.31 -5.02
CA ARG A 104 -11.35 11.12 -6.19
C ARG A 104 -12.34 12.23 -5.86
N ARG A 105 -13.13 12.08 -4.79
CA ARG A 105 -13.99 13.15 -4.28
C ARG A 105 -13.12 14.28 -3.74
N VAL A 106 -12.17 14.00 -2.85
CA VAL A 106 -11.36 15.03 -2.19
C VAL A 106 -10.21 15.58 -3.04
N ALA A 107 -9.74 14.83 -4.05
CA ALA A 107 -8.60 15.22 -4.88
C ALA A 107 -8.88 15.17 -6.38
N ARG A 108 -8.34 16.15 -7.11
CA ARG A 108 -8.46 16.22 -8.59
C ARG A 108 -7.70 15.08 -9.29
N ARG A 109 -6.60 14.61 -8.70
CA ARG A 109 -5.79 13.49 -9.19
C ARG A 109 -5.38 12.62 -8.00
N VAL A 110 -5.39 11.31 -8.20
CA VAL A 110 -4.93 10.34 -7.20
C VAL A 110 -3.82 9.52 -7.80
N VAL A 111 -2.74 9.32 -7.04
CA VAL A 111 -1.65 8.43 -7.38
C VAL A 111 -1.62 7.30 -6.39
N TYR A 112 -1.72 6.08 -6.91
CA TYR A 112 -1.60 4.86 -6.15
C TYR A 112 -0.19 4.30 -6.27
N VAL A 113 0.40 3.93 -5.15
CA VAL A 113 1.66 3.20 -5.07
C VAL A 113 1.36 1.83 -4.49
N LEU A 114 1.39 0.80 -5.33
CA LEU A 114 0.96 -0.55 -4.99
C LEU A 114 2.11 -1.56 -5.12
N PRO A 115 2.09 -2.68 -4.38
CA PRO A 115 2.99 -3.80 -4.61
C PRO A 115 2.85 -4.29 -6.07
N PRO A 116 3.93 -4.31 -6.86
CA PRO A 116 3.88 -4.93 -8.17
C PRO A 116 3.93 -6.46 -8.04
N VAL A 117 3.27 -7.18 -8.94
CA VAL A 117 3.13 -8.66 -8.87
C VAL A 117 4.46 -9.43 -8.88
N TRP A 118 5.55 -8.83 -9.36
CA TRP A 118 6.88 -9.45 -9.31
C TRP A 118 7.53 -9.38 -7.93
N ASP A 119 7.08 -8.47 -7.06
CA ASP A 119 7.40 -8.46 -5.63
C ASP A 119 6.42 -9.39 -4.92
N LEU A 120 6.68 -10.70 -5.06
CA LEU A 120 5.81 -11.75 -4.51
C LEU A 120 5.74 -11.68 -2.97
N ALA A 121 6.82 -11.28 -2.31
CA ALA A 121 6.86 -11.15 -0.85
C ALA A 121 5.87 -10.08 -0.35
N ALA A 122 5.75 -8.95 -1.06
CA ALA A 122 4.72 -7.97 -0.74
C ALA A 122 3.34 -8.39 -1.27
N SER A 123 3.24 -8.81 -2.54
CA SER A 123 1.95 -9.08 -3.19
C SER A 123 1.17 -10.23 -2.55
N LEU A 124 1.87 -11.21 -1.97
CA LEU A 124 1.29 -12.38 -1.30
C LEU A 124 1.37 -12.29 0.24
N ASN A 125 1.37 -11.09 0.81
CA ASN A 125 1.33 -10.92 2.26
C ASN A 125 -0.05 -11.27 2.82
N PHE A 126 -0.32 -12.56 3.02
CA PHE A 126 -1.61 -13.09 3.52
C PHE A 126 -2.00 -12.60 4.92
N LEU A 127 -1.06 -12.07 5.70
CA LEU A 127 -1.33 -11.59 7.05
C LEU A 127 -1.96 -10.18 7.08
N GLU A 128 -1.83 -9.43 5.99
CA GLU A 128 -2.20 -8.01 5.96
C GLU A 128 -3.01 -7.61 4.73
N HIS A 129 -2.77 -8.25 3.58
CA HIS A 129 -3.42 -7.89 2.32
C HIS A 129 -4.71 -8.68 2.13
N LYS A 130 -5.74 -8.00 1.66
CA LYS A 130 -7.00 -8.59 1.20
C LYS A 130 -7.06 -8.71 -0.32
N TRP A 131 -6.26 -7.91 -1.04
CA TRP A 131 -6.28 -7.83 -2.50
C TRP A 131 -4.89 -7.99 -3.12
N ILE A 132 -4.82 -8.70 -4.24
CA ILE A 132 -3.68 -8.68 -5.15
C ILE A 132 -4.04 -7.77 -6.32
N PHE A 133 -3.27 -6.70 -6.51
CA PHE A 133 -3.37 -5.85 -7.70
C PHE A 133 -2.53 -6.42 -8.84
N LEU A 134 -3.17 -6.73 -9.96
CA LEU A 134 -2.59 -7.38 -11.14
C LEU A 134 -1.83 -6.38 -12.02
N SER A 135 -0.68 -5.92 -11.53
CA SER A 135 0.19 -4.98 -12.22
C SER A 135 1.67 -5.24 -11.99
N THR A 136 2.48 -5.09 -13.04
CA THR A 136 3.96 -5.07 -12.95
C THR A 136 4.52 -3.68 -12.62
N ARG A 137 3.71 -2.62 -12.77
CA ARG A 137 4.06 -1.25 -12.41
C ARG A 137 3.67 -0.97 -10.97
N LYS A 138 4.48 -0.12 -10.31
CA LYS A 138 4.25 0.33 -8.93
C LYS A 138 3.35 1.57 -8.83
N LEU A 139 3.44 2.48 -9.80
CA LEU A 139 2.73 3.76 -9.81
C LEU A 139 1.53 3.72 -10.74
N HIS A 140 0.36 4.17 -10.27
CA HIS A 140 -0.89 4.19 -11.02
C HIS A 140 -1.69 5.49 -10.81
N LEU A 141 -2.44 5.90 -11.84
CA LEU A 141 -3.42 7.01 -11.75
C LEU A 141 -4.87 6.54 -11.56
N ARG A 142 -5.09 5.23 -11.70
CA ARG A 142 -6.35 4.53 -11.53
C ARG A 142 -6.03 3.19 -10.88
N LEU A 143 -6.93 2.68 -10.03
CA LEU A 143 -6.73 1.35 -9.48
C LEU A 143 -6.62 0.32 -10.62
N PRO A 144 -5.55 -0.50 -10.65
CA PRO A 144 -5.44 -1.57 -11.61
C PRO A 144 -6.43 -2.70 -11.27
N ARG A 145 -6.60 -3.65 -12.19
CA ARG A 145 -7.39 -4.86 -11.94
C ARG A 145 -6.85 -5.59 -10.72
N ARG A 146 -7.72 -6.20 -9.94
CA ARG A 146 -7.38 -6.89 -8.70
C ARG A 146 -8.18 -8.16 -8.53
N VAL A 147 -7.67 -9.05 -7.71
CA VAL A 147 -8.34 -10.27 -7.26
C VAL A 147 -8.26 -10.35 -5.74
N PRO A 148 -9.25 -10.92 -5.06
CA PRO A 148 -9.13 -11.20 -3.64
C PRO A 148 -7.96 -12.15 -3.40
N LEU A 149 -7.18 -11.90 -2.35
CA LEU A 149 -6.10 -12.79 -1.93
C LEU A 149 -6.74 -14.03 -1.27
N PRO A 150 -6.63 -15.23 -1.86
CA PRO A 150 -7.29 -16.41 -1.33
C PRO A 150 -6.78 -16.72 0.08
N LEU A 151 -7.69 -17.18 0.95
CA LEU A 151 -7.40 -17.53 2.35
C LEU A 151 -6.94 -16.36 3.25
N ALA A 152 -6.87 -15.13 2.73
CA ALA A 152 -6.45 -13.97 3.52
C ALA A 152 -7.30 -13.78 4.78
N GLU A 153 -8.63 -13.87 4.67
CA GLU A 153 -9.52 -13.76 5.84
C GLU A 153 -9.25 -14.83 6.91
N PHE A 154 -8.96 -16.06 6.49
CA PHE A 154 -8.64 -17.17 7.41
C PHE A 154 -7.35 -16.90 8.18
N PHE A 155 -6.29 -16.50 7.48
CA PHE A 155 -5.01 -16.18 8.10
C PHE A 155 -5.10 -14.92 8.97
N GLN A 156 -5.84 -13.90 8.52
CA GLN A 156 -6.01 -12.64 9.25
C GLN A 156 -6.82 -12.82 10.54
N ALA A 157 -7.88 -13.63 10.52
CA ALA A 157 -8.66 -13.94 11.72
C ALA A 157 -7.83 -14.63 12.81
N ARG A 158 -6.77 -15.36 12.43
CA ARG A 158 -5.94 -16.14 13.35
C ARG A 158 -4.63 -15.46 13.74
N TRP A 159 -4.04 -14.69 12.83
CA TRP A 159 -2.68 -14.13 12.98
C TRP A 159 -2.51 -12.73 12.37
N GLY A 160 -3.57 -12.10 11.84
CA GLY A 160 -3.49 -10.81 11.16
C GLY A 160 -3.40 -9.60 12.08
N GLN A 161 -3.22 -8.43 11.46
CA GLN A 161 -3.23 -7.16 12.17
C GLN A 161 -4.63 -6.86 12.75
N LYS A 162 -4.68 -6.32 13.98
CA LYS A 162 -5.93 -5.99 14.68
C LYS A 162 -6.58 -4.69 14.19
N ILE A 163 -5.84 -3.83 13.51
CA ILE A 163 -6.34 -2.55 13.00
C ILE A 163 -7.07 -2.83 11.69
N LYS A 164 -8.38 -2.58 11.67
CA LYS A 164 -9.20 -2.62 10.46
C LYS A 164 -9.32 -1.20 9.91
N ALA A 165 -8.91 -1.00 8.66
CA ALA A 165 -9.07 0.25 7.91
C ALA A 165 -10.37 0.24 7.11
#